data_AF-A0A7W0YDP8-F1
#
_entry.id   AF-A0A7W0YDP8-F1
#
_cell.length_a   1.000
_cell.length_b   1.000
_cell.length_c   1.000
_cell.angle_alpha   90.00
_cell.angle_beta   90.00
_cell.angle_gamma   90.00
#
_symmetry.space_group_name_H-M   'P 1'
#
loop_
_entity.id
_entity.type
_entity.pdbx_description
1 polymer ?
#
loop_
_entity_poly.entity_id
_entity_poly.type
_entity_poly.pdbx_seq_one_letter_code
_entity_poly.pdbx_strand_id
1 'polypeptide(L)'
;ETLSRSGHLQKRLQLIHAIEERGEALTLNVFKSEYRKLLEAYFGTAVVLDPELDLECLRIPHFYSAFYVYKYATGVSAAIALAERVLSGAPGAVEAYLGFLKSGGAKFPLETLQKAGVDMTASAPVESTLALFDRRVSELETLL
;
A
#
# COMPACT_ATOMS: atom_id res chain seq x y z
N GLU A 1 -2.16 3.48 8.77
CA GLU A 1 -1.17 2.41 8.98
C GLU A 1 -0.95 1.53 7.73
N THR A 2 -1.97 0.87 7.18
CA THR A 2 -1.82 -0.11 6.07
C THR A 2 -1.20 0.45 4.79
N LEU A 3 -1.61 1.63 4.29
CA LEU A 3 -1.03 2.23 3.06
C LEU A 3 0.46 2.53 3.22
N SER A 4 0.82 3.26 4.28
CA SER A 4 2.20 3.65 4.56
C SER A 4 3.09 2.41 4.79
N ARG A 5 2.60 1.47 5.61
CA ARG A 5 3.34 0.24 5.93
C ARG A 5 3.59 -0.62 4.70
N SER A 6 2.55 -0.91 3.92
CA SER A 6 2.71 -1.78 2.75
C SER A 6 3.53 -1.15 1.62
N GLY A 7 3.46 0.18 1.45
CA GLY A 7 4.27 0.92 0.49
C GLY A 7 5.78 0.80 0.76
N HIS A 8 6.21 0.98 2.02
CA HIS A 8 7.64 0.90 2.35
C HIS A 8 8.16 -0.53 2.18
N LEU A 9 7.39 -1.53 2.64
CA LEU A 9 7.75 -2.94 2.52
C LEU A 9 7.94 -3.35 1.06
N GLN A 10 7.10 -2.82 0.14
CA GLN A 10 7.26 -3.04 -1.29
C GLN A 10 8.52 -2.37 -1.87
N LYS A 11 8.77 -1.10 -1.51
CA LYS A 11 9.97 -0.37 -1.97
C LYS A 11 11.25 -1.08 -1.56
N ARG A 12 11.27 -1.64 -0.36
CA ARG A 12 12.36 -2.47 0.14
C ARG A 12 12.56 -3.73 -0.69
N LEU A 13 11.49 -4.44 -1.01
CA LEU A 13 11.55 -5.66 -1.81
C LEU A 13 12.16 -5.37 -3.18
N GLN A 14 11.69 -4.30 -3.86
CA GLN A 14 12.27 -3.88 -5.14
C GLN A 14 13.78 -3.60 -5.03
N LEU A 15 14.21 -2.91 -3.98
CA LEU A 15 15.62 -2.58 -3.76
C LEU A 15 16.49 -3.82 -3.56
N ILE A 16 16.05 -4.77 -2.74
CA ILE A 16 16.80 -6.02 -2.48
C ILE A 16 16.93 -6.86 -3.75
N HIS A 17 15.83 -7.01 -4.51
CA HIS A 17 15.88 -7.70 -5.80
C HIS A 17 16.79 -6.98 -6.79
N ALA A 18 16.75 -5.64 -6.86
CA ALA A 18 17.62 -4.88 -7.75
C ALA A 18 19.11 -4.98 -7.37
N ILE A 19 19.45 -5.10 -6.08
CA ILE A 19 20.84 -5.33 -5.63
C ILE A 19 21.32 -6.70 -6.11
N GLU A 20 20.49 -7.74 -5.95
CA GLU A 20 20.81 -9.09 -6.40
C GLU A 20 20.93 -9.18 -7.93
N GLU A 21 20.02 -8.53 -8.67
CA GLU A 21 20.05 -8.44 -10.15
C GLU A 21 21.32 -7.78 -10.68
N ARG A 22 21.95 -6.89 -9.90
CA ARG A 22 23.26 -6.28 -10.22
C ARG A 22 24.46 -7.17 -9.84
N GLY A 23 24.23 -8.34 -9.25
CA GLY A 23 25.26 -9.26 -8.78
C GLY A 23 25.95 -8.83 -7.48
N GLU A 24 25.37 -7.89 -6.74
CA GLU A 24 25.92 -7.40 -5.46
C GLU A 24 25.52 -8.33 -4.30
N ALA A 25 26.41 -8.44 -3.30
CA ALA A 25 26.19 -9.33 -2.17
C ALA A 25 25.13 -8.78 -1.18
N LEU A 26 24.06 -9.53 -0.98
CA LEU A 26 23.03 -9.26 0.03
C LEU A 26 23.45 -9.72 1.43
N THR A 27 24.39 -8.99 2.04
CA THR A 27 24.83 -9.25 3.42
C THR A 27 23.85 -8.69 4.46
N LEU A 28 23.90 -9.17 5.71
CA LEU A 28 23.09 -8.62 6.81
C LEU A 28 23.28 -7.09 6.97
N ASN A 29 24.50 -6.59 6.76
CA ASN A 29 24.78 -5.16 6.84
C ASN A 29 24.05 -4.36 5.77
N VAL A 30 23.92 -4.90 4.54
CA VAL A 30 23.13 -4.28 3.47
C VAL A 30 21.65 -4.27 3.84
N PHE A 31 21.10 -5.39 4.35
CA PHE A 31 19.70 -5.43 4.79
C PHE A 31 19.40 -4.39 5.87
N LYS A 32 20.25 -4.31 6.90
CA LYS A 32 20.08 -3.34 7.99
C LYS A 32 20.16 -1.91 7.49
N SER A 33 21.19 -1.57 6.72
CA SER A 33 21.42 -0.19 6.27
C SER A 33 20.33 0.29 5.31
N GLU A 34 19.92 -0.55 4.36
CA GLU A 34 18.84 -0.19 3.43
C GLU A 34 17.48 -0.13 4.12
N TYR A 35 17.22 -0.97 5.13
CA TYR A 35 16.00 -0.88 5.92
C TYR A 35 15.97 0.38 6.80
N ARG A 36 17.10 0.74 7.42
CA ARG A 36 17.22 1.98 8.20
C ARG A 36 16.88 3.21 7.36
N LYS A 37 17.51 3.35 6.18
CA LYS A 37 17.24 4.46 5.24
C LYS A 37 15.76 4.55 4.88
N LEU A 38 15.10 3.40 4.74
CA LEU A 38 13.68 3.35 4.44
C LEU A 38 12.83 3.81 5.63
N LEU A 39 13.12 3.37 6.86
CA LEU A 39 12.44 3.84 8.06
C LEU A 39 12.58 5.35 8.21
N GLU A 40 13.79 5.88 8.02
CA GLU A 40 14.08 7.32 8.08
C GLU A 40 13.28 8.11 7.04
N ALA A 41 13.18 7.59 5.81
CA ALA A 41 12.41 8.23 4.74
C ALA A 41 10.89 8.27 5.02
N TYR A 42 10.36 7.28 5.75
CA TYR A 42 8.92 7.16 6.02
C TYR A 42 8.47 7.84 7.30
N PHE A 43 9.26 7.75 8.37
CA PHE A 43 8.92 8.31 9.67
C PHE A 43 9.48 9.73 9.88
N GLY A 44 10.48 10.12 9.09
CA GLY A 44 11.12 11.42 9.22
C GLY A 44 11.70 11.64 10.62
N THR A 45 11.67 12.88 11.08
CA THR A 45 12.20 13.29 12.40
C THR A 45 11.17 13.21 13.53
N ALA A 46 9.92 12.88 13.23
CA ALA A 46 8.84 12.85 14.21
C ALA A 46 8.87 11.60 15.10
N VAL A 47 9.64 10.58 14.73
CA VAL A 47 9.74 9.30 15.45
C VAL A 47 11.20 9.00 15.76
N VAL A 48 11.49 8.61 17.00
CA VAL A 48 12.79 8.07 17.38
C VAL A 48 12.88 6.63 16.88
N LEU A 49 13.88 6.34 16.06
CA LEU A 49 14.11 5.01 15.51
C LEU A 49 15.15 4.26 16.34
N ASP A 50 14.68 3.35 17.18
CA ASP A 50 15.53 2.49 18.00
C ASP A 50 16.46 1.61 17.14
N PRO A 51 17.70 1.32 17.59
CA PRO A 51 18.66 0.48 16.85
C PRO A 51 18.11 -0.91 16.48
N GLU A 52 17.22 -1.47 17.29
CA GLU A 52 16.60 -2.77 17.08
C GLU A 52 15.71 -2.80 15.83
N LEU A 53 15.18 -1.64 15.39
CA LEU A 53 14.33 -1.56 14.21
C LEU A 53 15.07 -1.92 12.91
N ASP A 54 16.40 -1.83 12.89
CA ASP A 54 17.22 -2.28 11.75
C ASP A 54 16.99 -3.77 11.43
N LEU A 55 16.58 -4.56 12.42
CA LEU A 55 16.33 -5.99 12.32
C LEU A 55 14.85 -6.33 12.08
N GLU A 56 13.92 -5.37 12.15
CA GLU A 56 12.49 -5.62 11.91
C GLU A 56 12.27 -6.28 10.53
N CYS A 57 13.10 -5.91 9.57
CA CYS A 57 13.03 -6.39 8.21
C CYS A 57 13.20 -7.93 8.07
N LEU A 58 13.78 -8.59 9.09
CA LEU A 58 14.00 -10.04 9.14
C LEU A 58 12.80 -10.81 9.71
N ARG A 59 11.91 -10.15 10.45
CA ARG A 59 10.75 -10.80 11.10
C ARG A 59 9.45 -10.68 10.31
N ILE A 60 9.48 -10.14 9.10
CA ILE A 60 8.28 -9.91 8.27
C ILE A 60 8.11 -11.08 7.29
N PRO A 61 7.14 -11.98 7.51
CA PRO A 61 7.02 -13.22 6.73
C PRO A 61 6.73 -12.98 5.25
N HIS A 62 5.99 -11.90 4.94
CA HIS A 62 5.64 -11.55 3.57
C HIS A 62 6.84 -11.26 2.67
N PHE A 63 8.04 -11.09 3.23
CA PHE A 63 9.25 -10.94 2.43
C PHE A 63 9.80 -12.22 1.85
N TYR A 64 9.33 -13.36 2.35
CA TYR A 64 9.59 -14.68 1.78
C TYR A 64 8.55 -15.06 0.72
N SER A 65 7.63 -14.14 0.38
CA SER A 65 6.64 -14.27 -0.68
C SER A 65 6.67 -13.01 -1.55
N ALA A 66 7.45 -13.08 -2.63
CA ALA A 66 7.78 -11.90 -3.42
C ALA A 66 6.53 -11.17 -3.95
N PHE A 67 6.55 -9.85 -3.84
CA PHE A 67 5.60 -8.89 -4.42
C PHE A 67 4.15 -9.07 -3.94
N TYR A 68 3.93 -9.60 -2.75
CA TYR A 68 2.59 -9.68 -2.18
C TYR A 68 2.14 -8.37 -1.52
N VAL A 69 3.07 -7.68 -0.84
CA VAL A 69 2.71 -6.64 0.14
C VAL A 69 2.05 -5.41 -0.49
N TYR A 70 2.43 -5.02 -1.71
CA TYR A 70 1.80 -3.86 -2.37
C TYR A 70 0.29 -4.00 -2.55
N LYS A 71 -0.22 -5.25 -2.60
CA LYS A 71 -1.64 -5.54 -2.74
C LYS A 71 -2.48 -4.99 -1.59
N TYR A 72 -1.88 -4.78 -0.41
CA TYR A 72 -2.58 -4.13 0.70
C TYR A 72 -2.83 -2.64 0.43
N ALA A 73 -1.82 -1.90 -0.05
CA ALA A 73 -1.99 -0.49 -0.40
C ALA A 73 -3.00 -0.31 -1.53
N THR A 74 -2.85 -1.06 -2.62
CA THR A 74 -3.75 -0.98 -3.77
C THR A 74 -5.14 -1.50 -3.44
N GLY A 75 -5.26 -2.54 -2.62
CA GLY A 75 -6.54 -3.09 -2.15
C GLY A 75 -7.33 -2.11 -1.28
N VAL A 76 -6.68 -1.44 -0.32
CA VAL A 76 -7.34 -0.40 0.49
C VAL A 76 -7.74 0.79 -0.39
N SER A 77 -6.88 1.18 -1.33
CA SER A 77 -7.19 2.30 -2.23
C SER A 77 -8.40 2.00 -3.12
N ALA A 78 -8.47 0.78 -3.66
CA ALA A 78 -9.62 0.33 -4.42
C ALA A 78 -10.89 0.27 -3.57
N ALA A 79 -10.79 -0.24 -2.33
CA ALA A 79 -11.92 -0.34 -1.42
C ALA A 79 -12.51 1.04 -1.07
N ILE A 80 -11.64 2.03 -0.79
CA ILE A 80 -12.07 3.41 -0.52
C ILE A 80 -12.74 4.01 -1.75
N ALA A 81 -12.14 3.88 -2.93
CA ALA A 81 -12.73 4.40 -4.18
C ALA A 81 -14.11 3.78 -4.47
N LEU A 82 -14.29 2.47 -4.24
CA LEU A 82 -15.59 1.80 -4.36
C LEU A 82 -16.59 2.32 -3.31
N ALA A 83 -16.16 2.45 -2.06
CA ALA A 83 -17.01 2.92 -0.97
C ALA A 83 -17.49 4.36 -1.19
N GLU A 84 -16.60 5.27 -1.61
CA GLU A 84 -16.95 6.67 -1.90
C GLU A 84 -18.01 6.77 -3.00
N ARG A 85 -17.92 5.94 -4.04
CA ARG A 85 -18.93 5.88 -5.11
C ARG A 85 -20.29 5.41 -4.60
N VAL A 86 -20.31 4.37 -3.75
CA VAL A 86 -21.55 3.87 -3.16
C VAL A 86 -22.16 4.90 -2.20
N LEU A 87 -21.35 5.50 -1.33
CA LEU A 87 -21.81 6.45 -0.31
C LEU A 87 -22.26 7.80 -0.90
N SER A 88 -21.70 8.21 -2.03
CA SER A 88 -22.13 9.41 -2.76
C SER A 88 -23.42 9.21 -3.56
N GLY A 89 -23.95 7.98 -3.64
CA GLY A 89 -25.12 7.66 -4.45
C GLY A 89 -24.87 7.78 -5.95
N ALA A 90 -23.62 7.59 -6.40
CA ALA A 90 -23.28 7.68 -7.81
C ALA A 90 -24.14 6.68 -8.63
N PRO A 91 -24.77 7.10 -9.73
CA PRO A 91 -25.64 6.24 -10.52
C PRO A 91 -24.96 4.93 -10.93
N GLY A 92 -25.61 3.80 -10.64
CA GLY A 92 -25.10 2.46 -10.97
C GLY A 92 -23.98 1.94 -10.06
N ALA A 93 -23.54 2.69 -9.04
CA ALA A 93 -22.41 2.29 -8.20
C ALA A 93 -22.70 1.04 -7.36
N VAL A 94 -23.93 0.89 -6.86
CA VAL A 94 -24.34 -0.29 -6.07
C VAL A 94 -24.36 -1.53 -6.95
N GLU A 95 -24.94 -1.44 -8.15
CA GLU A 95 -25.01 -2.53 -9.12
C GLU A 95 -23.61 -2.94 -9.59
N ALA A 96 -22.74 -1.97 -9.85
CA ALA A 96 -21.35 -2.21 -10.24
C ALA A 96 -20.57 -2.92 -9.11
N TYR A 97 -20.73 -2.48 -7.86
CA TYR A 97 -20.12 -3.12 -6.69
C TYR A 97 -20.63 -4.55 -6.47
N LEU A 98 -21.94 -4.77 -6.56
CA LEU A 98 -22.52 -6.12 -6.45
C LEU A 98 -22.07 -7.02 -7.62
N GLY A 99 -21.91 -6.46 -8.82
CA GLY A 99 -21.34 -7.15 -9.98
C GLY A 99 -19.90 -7.59 -9.74
N PHE A 100 -19.08 -6.73 -9.14
CA PHE A 100 -17.72 -7.05 -8.72
C PHE A 100 -17.69 -8.21 -7.72
N LEU A 101 -18.51 -8.18 -6.67
CA LEU A 101 -18.59 -9.27 -5.69
C LEU A 101 -19.00 -10.61 -6.33
N LYS A 102 -19.99 -10.57 -7.23
CA LYS A 102 -20.45 -11.77 -7.97
C LYS A 102 -19.39 -12.35 -8.91
N SER A 103 -18.43 -11.54 -9.36
CA SER A 103 -17.39 -11.99 -10.29
C SER A 103 -16.37 -12.95 -9.67
N GLY A 104 -16.23 -12.95 -8.34
CA GLY A 104 -15.28 -13.80 -7.63
C GLY A 104 -13.88 -13.75 -8.25
N GLY A 105 -13.27 -14.93 -8.44
CA GLY A 105 -11.97 -15.09 -9.11
C GLY A 105 -12.07 -15.40 -10.61
N ALA A 106 -13.22 -15.20 -11.26
CA ALA A 106 -13.43 -15.63 -12.64
C ALA A 106 -12.67 -14.77 -13.69
N LYS A 107 -12.16 -13.61 -13.29
CA LYS A 107 -11.49 -12.62 -14.15
C LYS A 107 -10.30 -12.00 -13.45
N PHE A 108 -9.45 -11.32 -14.23
CA PHE A 108 -8.31 -10.61 -13.68
C PHE A 108 -8.74 -9.46 -12.75
N PRO A 109 -8.06 -9.25 -11.61
CA PRO A 109 -8.46 -8.23 -10.63
C PRO A 109 -8.58 -6.81 -11.19
N LEU A 110 -7.69 -6.41 -12.11
CA LEU A 110 -7.76 -5.09 -12.73
C LEU A 110 -9.03 -4.93 -13.59
N GLU A 111 -9.41 -5.98 -14.33
CA GLU A 111 -10.61 -5.96 -15.17
C GLU A 111 -11.88 -5.87 -14.31
N THR A 112 -11.95 -6.60 -13.20
CA THR A 112 -13.13 -6.60 -12.33
C THR A 112 -13.28 -5.28 -11.60
N LEU A 113 -12.18 -4.67 -11.14
CA LEU A 113 -12.19 -3.33 -10.53
C LEU A 113 -12.56 -2.25 -11.54
N GLN A 114 -12.02 -2.32 -12.76
CA GLN A 114 -12.35 -1.34 -13.81
C GLN A 114 -13.85 -1.40 -14.15
N LYS A 115 -14.45 -2.59 -14.21
CA LYS A 115 -15.90 -2.78 -14.39
C LYS A 115 -16.72 -2.26 -13.20
N ALA A 116 -16.16 -2.26 -12.01
CA ALA A 116 -16.75 -1.65 -10.82
C ALA A 116 -16.60 -0.12 -10.80
N GLY A 117 -15.92 0.46 -11.79
CA GLY A 117 -15.70 1.90 -11.92
C GLY A 117 -14.42 2.41 -11.24
N VAL A 118 -13.45 1.52 -10.96
CA VAL A 118 -12.16 1.87 -10.36
C VAL A 118 -11.02 1.42 -11.25
N ASP A 119 -10.33 2.37 -11.87
CA ASP A 119 -9.14 2.12 -12.68
C ASP A 119 -7.87 2.15 -11.82
N MET A 120 -7.34 0.98 -11.50
CA MET A 120 -6.12 0.81 -10.71
C MET A 120 -4.83 0.98 -11.53
N THR A 121 -4.92 1.29 -12.82
CA THR A 121 -3.76 1.68 -13.65
C THR A 121 -3.46 3.18 -13.57
N ALA A 122 -4.41 3.98 -13.07
CA ALA A 122 -4.24 5.40 -12.79
C ALA A 122 -3.80 5.66 -11.34
N SER A 123 -3.23 6.84 -11.08
CA SER A 123 -2.86 7.27 -9.71
C SER A 123 -4.07 7.68 -8.85
N ALA A 124 -5.18 8.04 -9.48
CA ALA A 124 -6.35 8.62 -8.83
C ALA A 124 -6.89 7.83 -7.62
N PRO A 125 -6.99 6.48 -7.62
CA PRO A 125 -7.47 5.75 -6.44
C PRO A 125 -6.57 5.91 -5.21
N VAL A 126 -5.25 5.96 -5.42
CA VAL A 126 -4.27 6.16 -4.35
C VAL A 126 -4.31 7.61 -3.85
N GLU A 127 -4.37 8.57 -4.77
CA GLU A 127 -4.47 10.00 -4.44
C GLU A 127 -5.74 10.32 -3.64
N SER A 128 -6.91 9.79 -4.05
CA SER A 128 -8.16 9.97 -3.29
C SER A 128 -8.04 9.42 -1.87
N THR A 129 -7.40 8.26 -1.74
CA THR A 129 -7.17 7.63 -0.44
C THR A 129 -6.28 8.46 0.47
N LEU A 130 -5.21 9.05 -0.07
CA LEU A 130 -4.34 9.97 0.67
C LEU A 130 -5.07 11.25 1.06
N ALA A 131 -5.89 11.82 0.17
CA ALA A 131 -6.70 13.00 0.46
C ALA A 131 -7.77 12.73 1.54
N LEU A 132 -8.35 11.53 1.56
CA LEU A 132 -9.25 11.11 2.64
C LEU A 132 -8.49 10.99 3.97
N PHE A 133 -7.30 10.39 3.96
CA PHE A 133 -6.47 10.29 5.16
C PHE A 133 -6.11 11.67 5.71
N ASP A 134 -5.65 12.58 4.86
CA ASP A 134 -5.31 13.96 5.22
C ASP A 134 -6.49 14.69 5.89
N ARG A 135 -7.67 14.68 5.24
CA ARG A 135 -8.89 15.25 5.85
C ARG A 135 -9.21 14.67 7.23
N ARG A 136 -9.12 13.35 7.40
CA ARG A 136 -9.44 12.70 8.68
C ARG A 136 -8.43 13.05 9.77
N VAL A 137 -7.16 13.25 9.42
CA VAL A 137 -6.14 13.75 10.35
C VAL A 137 -6.44 15.19 10.74
N SER A 138 -6.73 16.08 9.78
CA SER A 138 -7.09 17.47 10.09
C SER A 138 -8.37 17.57 10.92
N GLU A 139 -9.40 16.77 10.63
CA GLU A 139 -10.60 16.70 11.46
C GLU A 139 -10.28 16.27 12.90
N LEU A 140 -9.42 15.26 13.08
CA LEU A 140 -8.98 14.83 14.39
C LEU A 140 -8.22 15.94 15.14
N GLU A 141 -7.33 16.67 14.46
CA GLU A 141 -6.60 17.80 15.03
C GLU A 141 -7.52 18.92 15.53
N THR A 142 -8.66 19.15 14.87
CA THR A 142 -9.65 20.14 15.32
C THR A 142 -10.47 19.70 16.54
N LEU A 143 -10.48 18.40 16.85
CA LEU A 143 -11.22 17.83 17.98
C LEU A 143 -10.39 17.67 19.25
N LEU A 144 -9.06 17.81 19.15
CA LEU A 144 -8.09 17.73 20.25
C LEU A 144 -7.72 19.11 20.77
#